data_AF-G7M9J4-F1
#
_entry.id   AF-G7M9J4-F1
#
_cell.length_a   1.000
_cell.length_b   1.000
_cell.length_c   1.000
_cell.angle_alpha   90.00
_cell.angle_beta   90.00
_cell.angle_gamma   90.00
#
_symmetry.space_group_name_H-M   'P 1'
#
loop_
_entity.id
_entity.type
_entity.pdbx_description
1 polymer ?
#
loop_
_entity_poly.entity_id
_entity_poly.type
_entity_poly.pdbx_seq_one_letter_code
_entity_poly.pdbx_strand_id
1 'polypeptide(L)'
;MEVNIATFINVTKMYIICNIKEIITIKIGRRLKSMPFIGSKVSVKISKEKEVIIKEKLGKAIELIPGKSETFLMIGFEDEYSLYFAGEKLEKGAFIEVKIFGKASKDAYEKLTAEICNIYETELGIPQNKIYVKYEEVNEWGWNGKNF
;
A
#
# COMPACT_ATOMS: atom_id res chain seq x y z
N MET A 1 10.97 31.09 50.36
CA MET A 1 10.30 30.85 49.07
C MET A 1 9.39 29.65 49.25
N GLU A 2 8.10 29.88 49.45
CA GLU A 2 7.13 28.78 49.49
C GLU A 2 6.80 28.36 48.06
N VAL A 3 7.14 27.13 47.70
CA VAL A 3 6.74 26.55 46.42
C VAL A 3 5.25 26.22 46.54
N ASN A 4 4.41 26.96 45.85
CA ASN A 4 2.97 26.72 45.81
C ASN A 4 2.71 25.34 45.18
N ILE A 5 2.22 24.40 46.00
CA ILE A 5 1.97 23.00 45.65
C ILE A 5 1.02 22.89 44.44
N ALA A 6 0.05 23.80 44.30
CA ALA A 6 -0.86 23.82 43.16
C ALA A 6 -0.14 24.15 41.84
N THR A 7 0.86 25.04 41.89
CA THR A 7 1.70 25.37 40.72
C THR A 7 2.57 24.17 40.33
N PHE A 8 3.14 23.46 41.30
CA PHE A 8 3.96 22.27 41.03
C PHE A 8 3.12 21.16 40.37
N ILE A 9 1.93 20.85 40.90
CA ILE A 9 1.02 19.84 40.35
C ILE A 9 0.60 20.18 38.92
N ASN A 10 0.27 21.45 38.63
CA ASN A 10 -0.11 21.87 37.28
C ASN A 10 1.03 21.74 36.27
N VAL A 11 2.26 22.09 36.67
CA VAL A 11 3.45 21.95 35.81
C VAL A 11 3.75 20.47 35.54
N THR A 12 3.69 19.60 36.56
CA THR A 12 3.92 18.16 36.36
C THR A 12 2.84 17.52 35.48
N LYS A 13 1.56 17.89 35.67
CA LYS A 13 0.43 17.39 34.86
C LYS A 13 0.55 17.84 33.41
N MET A 14 0.96 19.09 33.16
CA MET A 14 1.22 19.61 31.82
C MET A 14 2.41 18.90 31.14
N TYR A 15 3.49 18.65 31.89
CA TYR A 15 4.67 17.94 31.38
C TYR A 15 4.37 16.48 31.00
N ILE A 16 3.55 15.78 31.80
CA ILE A 16 3.09 14.42 31.49
C ILE A 16 2.19 14.42 30.24
N ILE A 17 1.23 15.34 30.14
CA ILE A 17 0.34 15.44 28.97
C ILE A 17 1.14 15.75 27.70
N CYS A 18 2.14 16.63 27.78
CA CYS A 18 3.00 16.97 26.64
C CYS A 18 3.81 15.76 26.17
N ASN A 19 4.46 15.04 27.10
CA ASN A 19 5.20 13.81 26.79
C ASN A 19 4.31 12.71 26.23
N ILE A 20 3.09 12.54 26.75
CA ILE A 20 2.14 11.56 26.20
C ILE A 20 1.73 11.95 24.78
N LYS A 21 1.46 13.23 24.50
CA LYS A 21 1.17 13.70 23.15
C LYS A 21 2.33 13.49 22.19
N GLU A 22 3.57 13.75 22.60
CA GLU A 22 4.77 13.46 21.80
C GLU A 22 4.95 11.96 21.57
N ILE A 23 4.83 11.12 22.60
CA ILE A 23 4.95 9.65 22.48
C ILE A 23 3.85 9.10 21.55
N ILE A 24 2.62 9.60 21.66
CA ILE A 24 1.51 9.24 20.77
C ILE A 24 1.82 9.72 19.35
N THR A 25 2.31 10.94 19.16
CA THR A 25 2.68 11.49 17.85
C THR A 25 3.85 10.73 17.22
N ILE A 26 4.84 10.31 18.01
CA ILE A 26 5.98 9.50 17.56
C ILE A 26 5.53 8.06 17.24
N LYS A 27 4.64 7.46 18.04
CA LYS A 27 4.06 6.14 17.74
C LYS A 27 3.14 6.18 16.51
N ILE A 28 2.35 7.23 16.34
CA ILE A 28 1.48 7.44 15.16
C ILE A 28 2.34 7.76 13.93
N GLY A 29 3.37 8.59 14.06
CA GLY A 29 4.31 8.93 12.99
C GLY A 29 5.17 7.76 12.52
N ARG A 30 5.54 6.83 13.41
CA ARG A 30 6.15 5.53 13.02
C ARG A 30 5.14 4.54 12.41
N ARG A 31 3.85 4.69 12.71
CA ARG A 31 2.75 3.89 12.13
C ARG A 31 2.30 4.34 10.74
N LEU A 32 2.64 5.56 10.31
CA LEU A 32 2.17 6.16 9.06
C LEU A 32 3.14 6.01 7.87
N LYS A 33 4.22 5.24 7.99
CA LYS A 33 5.12 4.96 6.86
C LYS A 33 4.61 3.79 6.00
N SER A 34 3.41 3.95 5.43
CA SER A 34 2.93 3.06 4.39
C SER A 34 3.18 3.74 3.06
N MET A 35 4.20 3.35 2.30
CA MET A 35 4.36 3.84 0.92
C MET A 35 4.26 2.65 -0.02
N PRO A 36 3.05 2.10 -0.23
CA PRO A 36 2.89 1.02 -1.20
C PRO A 36 2.81 1.59 -2.63
N PHE A 37 3.30 0.79 -3.57
CA PHE A 37 3.07 1.00 -4.99
C PHE A 37 2.49 -0.27 -5.60
N ILE A 38 1.45 -0.13 -6.42
CA ILE A 38 0.92 -1.22 -7.24
C ILE A 38 1.04 -0.81 -8.71
N GLY A 39 1.94 -1.45 -9.44
CA GLY A 39 2.10 -1.29 -10.88
C GLY A 39 1.43 -2.42 -11.62
N SER A 40 0.68 -2.09 -12.68
CA SER A 40 -0.08 -3.07 -13.47
C SER A 40 0.31 -3.00 -14.92
N LYS A 41 0.91 -4.06 -15.45
CA LYS A 41 1.09 -4.24 -16.89
C LYS A 41 0.08 -5.25 -17.37
N VAL A 42 -0.84 -4.84 -18.24
CA VAL A 42 -1.92 -5.71 -18.73
C VAL A 42 -1.93 -5.73 -20.26
N SER A 43 -2.25 -6.87 -20.85
CA SER A 43 -2.26 -7.03 -22.32
C SER A 43 -3.49 -6.44 -22.99
N VAL A 44 -4.58 -6.26 -22.23
CA VAL A 44 -5.84 -5.72 -22.74
C VAL A 44 -5.87 -4.20 -22.58
N LYS A 45 -6.68 -3.53 -23.40
CA LYS A 45 -7.00 -2.11 -23.22
C LYS A 45 -7.85 -1.92 -21.95
N ILE A 46 -7.53 -0.91 -21.15
CA ILE A 46 -8.33 -0.52 -19.98
C ILE A 46 -9.18 0.71 -20.36
N SER A 47 -10.50 0.63 -20.23
CA SER A 47 -11.36 1.81 -20.39
C SER A 47 -11.24 2.73 -19.18
N LYS A 48 -11.56 4.02 -19.33
CA LYS A 48 -11.46 4.98 -18.23
C LYS A 48 -12.37 4.61 -17.05
N GLU A 49 -13.53 4.03 -17.32
CA GLU A 49 -14.45 3.54 -16.28
C GLU A 49 -13.83 2.36 -15.52
N LYS A 50 -13.25 1.39 -16.24
CA LYS A 50 -12.58 0.24 -15.62
C LYS A 50 -11.33 0.65 -14.85
N GLU A 51 -10.56 1.62 -15.34
CA GLU A 51 -9.40 2.18 -14.65
C GLU A 51 -9.78 2.72 -13.26
N VAL A 52 -10.87 3.49 -13.18
CA VAL A 52 -11.39 4.03 -11.91
C VAL A 52 -11.83 2.91 -10.97
N ILE A 53 -12.58 1.92 -11.46
CA ILE A 53 -13.07 0.80 -10.65
C ILE A 53 -11.91 -0.04 -10.11
N ILE A 54 -10.95 -0.39 -10.98
CA ILE A 54 -9.78 -1.21 -10.58
C ILE A 54 -8.93 -0.44 -9.58
N LYS A 55 -8.69 0.86 -9.81
CA LYS A 55 -7.98 1.74 -8.87
C LYS A 55 -8.62 1.72 -7.48
N GLU A 56 -9.94 1.84 -7.40
CA GLU A 56 -10.67 1.82 -6.11
C GLU A 56 -10.58 0.45 -5.42
N LYS A 57 -10.73 -0.64 -6.17
CA LYS A 57 -10.63 -1.99 -5.63
C LYS A 57 -9.21 -2.30 -5.12
N LEU A 58 -8.17 -1.90 -5.86
CA LEU A 58 -6.77 -2.03 -5.43
C LEU A 58 -6.47 -1.13 -4.22
N GLY A 59 -7.03 0.08 -4.21
CA GLY A 59 -7.01 1.00 -3.08
C GLY A 59 -7.53 0.36 -1.80
N LYS A 60 -8.62 -0.41 -1.90
CA LYS A 60 -9.14 -1.18 -0.76
C LYS A 60 -8.30 -2.42 -0.45
N ALA A 61 -7.87 -3.15 -1.48
CA ALA A 61 -7.14 -4.41 -1.31
C ALA A 61 -5.82 -4.24 -0.55
N ILE A 62 -5.13 -3.09 -0.67
CA ILE A 62 -3.86 -2.86 0.02
C ILE A 62 -3.98 -2.95 1.55
N GLU A 63 -5.16 -2.71 2.11
CA GLU A 63 -5.43 -2.81 3.55
C GLU A 63 -5.31 -4.26 4.07
N LEU A 64 -5.32 -5.26 3.19
CA LEU A 64 -5.02 -6.64 3.52
C LEU A 64 -3.58 -6.80 4.04
N ILE A 65 -2.68 -5.87 3.73
CA ILE A 65 -1.38 -5.76 4.38
C ILE A 65 -1.53 -4.89 5.65
N PRO A 66 -1.33 -5.46 6.85
CA PRO A 66 -1.49 -4.71 8.09
C PRO A 66 -0.62 -3.45 8.14
N GLY A 67 -1.25 -2.31 8.44
CA GLY A 67 -0.57 -1.01 8.52
C GLY A 67 -0.31 -0.34 7.17
N LYS A 68 -0.88 -0.85 6.07
CA LYS A 68 -0.93 -0.14 4.78
C LYS A 68 -2.36 0.35 4.52
N SER A 69 -2.48 1.49 3.82
CA SER A 69 -3.75 2.08 3.42
C SER A 69 -3.63 2.78 2.07
N GLU A 70 -4.78 3.12 1.49
CA GLU A 70 -4.85 3.86 0.22
C GLU A 70 -4.26 5.27 0.31
N THR A 71 -4.26 5.90 1.51
CA THR A 71 -3.84 7.29 1.71
C THR A 71 -2.46 7.63 1.13
N PHE A 72 -1.58 6.64 1.04
CA PHE A 72 -0.23 6.78 0.52
C PHE A 72 0.09 5.75 -0.57
N LEU A 73 -0.93 5.07 -1.09
CA LEU A 73 -0.79 4.13 -2.19
C LEU A 73 -0.67 4.89 -3.50
N MET A 74 0.34 4.55 -4.28
CA MET A 74 0.43 4.94 -5.68
C MET A 74 0.08 3.75 -6.57
N ILE A 75 -0.80 3.96 -7.55
CA ILE A 75 -1.21 2.94 -8.53
C ILE A 75 -0.83 3.41 -9.93
N GLY A 76 -0.27 2.52 -10.74
CA GLY A 76 0.02 2.75 -12.13
C GLY A 76 -0.54 1.65 -13.03
N PHE A 77 -0.96 2.02 -14.24
CA PHE A 77 -1.44 1.11 -15.27
C PHE A 77 -0.68 1.35 -16.58
N GLU A 78 -0.23 0.26 -17.17
CA GLU A 78 0.26 0.16 -18.55
C GLU A 78 -0.63 -0.87 -19.25
N ASP A 79 -1.54 -0.39 -20.10
CA ASP A 79 -2.45 -1.23 -20.86
C ASP A 79 -1.92 -1.50 -22.28
N GLU A 80 -2.54 -2.44 -22.98
CA GLU A 80 -2.09 -2.89 -24.31
C GLU A 80 -0.61 -3.36 -24.31
N TYR A 81 -0.12 -3.83 -23.16
CA TYR A 81 1.26 -4.24 -22.94
C TYR A 81 1.54 -5.60 -23.59
N SER A 82 2.62 -5.71 -24.36
CA SER A 82 2.98 -6.98 -25.00
C SER A 82 3.52 -7.99 -23.98
N LEU A 83 2.66 -8.95 -23.60
CA LEU A 83 2.99 -10.05 -22.70
C LEU A 83 3.07 -11.37 -23.45
N TYR A 84 4.07 -12.17 -23.11
CA TYR A 84 4.24 -13.53 -23.61
C TYR A 84 4.43 -14.47 -22.42
N PHE A 85 3.83 -15.66 -22.49
CA PHE A 85 3.96 -16.69 -21.48
C PHE A 85 4.23 -18.03 -22.15
N ALA A 86 5.30 -18.70 -21.72
CA ALA A 86 5.77 -19.95 -22.34
C ALA A 86 5.99 -19.85 -23.88
N GLY A 87 6.40 -18.68 -24.37
CA GLY A 87 6.64 -18.43 -25.80
C GLY A 87 5.41 -17.99 -26.59
N GLU A 88 4.22 -18.03 -26.00
CA GLU A 88 2.97 -17.62 -26.66
C GLU A 88 2.52 -16.24 -26.23
N LYS A 89 1.99 -15.46 -27.17
CA LYS A 89 1.42 -14.14 -26.87
C LYS A 89 0.18 -14.30 -26.00
N LEU A 90 0.10 -13.52 -24.93
CA LEU A 90 -1.09 -13.47 -24.09
C LEU A 90 -2.07 -12.43 -24.62
N GLU A 91 -3.19 -12.89 -25.18
CA GLU A 91 -4.32 -12.00 -25.51
C GLU A 91 -4.92 -11.38 -24.24
N LYS A 92 -4.97 -12.15 -23.16
CA LYS A 92 -5.35 -11.69 -21.82
C LYS A 92 -4.34 -12.16 -20.79
N GLY A 93 -3.53 -11.23 -20.30
CA GLY A 93 -2.52 -11.48 -19.28
C GLY A 93 -2.26 -10.22 -18.46
N ALA A 94 -1.74 -10.42 -17.25
CA ALA A 94 -1.33 -9.35 -16.37
C ALA A 94 -0.04 -9.68 -15.61
N PHE A 95 0.80 -8.67 -15.45
CA PHE A 95 1.94 -8.70 -14.54
C PHE A 95 1.80 -7.53 -13.57
N ILE A 96 1.60 -7.87 -12.29
CA ILE A 96 1.34 -6.91 -11.22
C ILE A 96 2.54 -6.87 -10.29
N GLU A 97 3.04 -5.67 -10.02
CA GLU A 97 4.14 -5.44 -9.09
C GLU A 97 3.60 -4.71 -7.85
N VAL A 98 3.73 -5.32 -6.69
CA VAL A 98 3.38 -4.74 -5.40
C VAL A 98 4.68 -4.44 -4.64
N LYS A 99 5.01 -3.17 -4.49
CA LYS A 99 6.17 -2.73 -3.72
C LYS A 99 5.71 -2.16 -2.39
N ILE A 100 6.37 -2.53 -1.30
CA ILE A 100 6.07 -1.99 0.02
C ILE A 100 7.34 -1.55 0.74
N PHE A 101 7.24 -0.45 1.48
CA PHE A 101 8.23 -0.12 2.49
C PHE A 101 8.17 -1.10 3.68
N GLY A 102 9.27 -1.76 4.02
CA GLY A 102 9.32 -2.79 5.04
C GLY A 102 8.80 -4.15 4.55
N LYS A 103 8.20 -4.92 5.46
CA LYS A 103 7.83 -6.33 5.23
C LYS A 103 6.40 -6.63 5.68
N ALA A 104 5.83 -7.72 5.17
CA ALA A 104 4.56 -8.28 5.61
C ALA A 104 4.64 -9.81 5.77
N SER A 105 3.59 -10.40 6.34
CA SER A 105 3.51 -11.85 6.50
C SER A 105 3.16 -12.53 5.18
N LYS A 106 3.56 -13.80 5.05
CA LYS A 106 3.19 -14.66 3.91
C LYS A 106 1.67 -14.74 3.71
N ASP A 107 0.90 -14.86 4.80
CA ASP A 107 -0.57 -14.86 4.78
C ASP A 107 -1.16 -13.55 4.22
N ALA A 108 -0.57 -12.39 4.55
CA ALA A 108 -1.01 -11.12 3.99
C ALA A 108 -0.75 -11.04 2.47
N TYR A 109 0.42 -11.54 2.01
CA TYR A 109 0.72 -11.62 0.58
C TYR A 109 -0.18 -12.61 -0.16
N GLU A 110 -0.49 -13.77 0.43
CA GLU A 110 -1.41 -14.75 -0.15
C GLU A 110 -2.82 -14.17 -0.32
N LYS A 111 -3.34 -13.49 0.71
CA LYS A 111 -4.65 -12.82 0.65
C LYS A 111 -4.68 -11.70 -0.39
N LEU A 112 -3.65 -10.86 -0.42
CA LEU A 112 -3.59 -9.78 -1.41
C LEU A 112 -3.44 -10.31 -2.83
N THR A 113 -2.66 -11.39 -3.03
CA THR A 113 -2.54 -12.04 -4.36
C THR A 113 -3.89 -12.54 -4.84
N ALA A 114 -4.64 -13.23 -3.98
CA ALA A 114 -5.96 -13.75 -4.32
C ALA A 114 -6.92 -12.62 -4.70
N GLU A 115 -6.94 -11.53 -3.93
CA GLU A 115 -7.79 -10.37 -4.21
C GLU A 115 -7.40 -9.66 -5.51
N ILE A 116 -6.10 -9.45 -5.76
CA ILE A 116 -5.60 -8.87 -7.00
C ILE A 116 -6.06 -9.72 -8.19
N CYS A 117 -5.82 -11.03 -8.17
CA CYS A 117 -6.24 -11.92 -9.25
C CYS A 117 -7.76 -11.85 -9.49
N ASN A 118 -8.56 -11.85 -8.43
CA ASN A 118 -10.02 -11.71 -8.50
C ASN A 118 -10.46 -10.38 -9.14
N ILE A 119 -9.81 -9.26 -8.80
CA ILE A 119 -10.10 -7.94 -9.36
C ILE A 119 -9.89 -7.95 -10.88
N TYR A 120 -8.73 -8.39 -11.36
CA TYR A 120 -8.42 -8.38 -12.80
C TYR A 120 -9.24 -9.40 -13.60
N GLU A 121 -9.58 -10.55 -13.00
CA GLU A 121 -10.50 -11.49 -13.62
C GLU A 121 -11.90 -10.88 -13.75
N THR A 122 -12.43 -10.26 -12.69
CA THR A 122 -13.78 -9.69 -12.69
C THR A 122 -13.89 -8.49 -13.63
N GLU A 123 -12.90 -7.58 -13.60
CA GLU A 123 -13.00 -6.31 -14.30
C GLU A 123 -12.50 -6.34 -15.73
N LEU A 124 -11.49 -7.16 -16.02
CA LEU A 124 -10.85 -7.24 -17.35
C LEU A 124 -11.00 -8.62 -18.01
N GLY A 125 -11.57 -9.60 -17.30
CA GLY A 125 -11.74 -10.97 -17.83
C GLY A 125 -10.41 -11.68 -18.06
N ILE A 126 -9.35 -11.30 -17.32
CA ILE A 126 -8.03 -11.92 -17.41
C ILE A 126 -8.05 -13.19 -16.55
N PRO A 127 -7.85 -14.40 -17.12
CA PRO A 127 -7.85 -15.63 -16.35
C PRO A 127 -6.78 -15.62 -15.26
N GLN A 128 -7.11 -16.06 -14.04
CA GLN A 128 -6.17 -15.99 -12.90
C GLN A 128 -4.84 -16.72 -13.15
N ASN A 129 -4.87 -17.82 -13.91
CA ASN A 129 -3.66 -18.56 -14.30
C ASN A 129 -2.75 -17.82 -15.30
N LYS A 130 -3.14 -16.63 -15.75
CA LYS A 130 -2.37 -15.72 -16.63
C LYS A 130 -2.03 -14.40 -15.93
N ILE A 131 -2.12 -14.38 -14.60
CA ILE A 131 -1.78 -13.23 -13.76
C ILE A 131 -0.59 -13.60 -12.89
N TYR A 132 0.48 -12.81 -12.98
CA TYR A 132 1.60 -12.88 -12.05
C TYR A 132 1.56 -11.69 -11.10
N VAL A 133 1.76 -11.95 -9.82
CA VAL A 133 1.90 -10.92 -8.78
C VAL A 133 3.29 -11.06 -8.15
N LYS A 134 4.10 -10.02 -8.29
CA LYS A 134 5.44 -9.93 -7.71
C LYS A 134 5.40 -8.98 -6.51
N TYR A 135 6.01 -9.39 -5.41
CA TYR A 135 6.20 -8.54 -4.23
C TYR A 135 7.65 -8.07 -4.11
N GLU A 136 7.82 -6.81 -3.70
CA GLU A 136 9.13 -6.20 -3.43
C GLU A 136 9.10 -5.50 -2.06
N GLU A 137 9.89 -6.02 -1.12
CA GLU A 137 10.12 -5.41 0.19
C GLU A 137 11.30 -4.44 0.09
N VAL A 138 11.03 -3.16 0.33
CA VAL A 138 12.01 -2.08 0.13
C VAL A 138 12.35 -1.45 1.48
N ASN A 139 13.65 -1.33 1.78
CA ASN A 139 14.14 -0.71 3.01
C ASN A 139 14.42 0.78 2.88
N GLU A 140 14.65 1.28 1.66
CA GLU A 140 14.93 2.69 1.38
C GLU A 140 13.87 3.21 0.42
N TRP A 141 12.98 4.07 0.92
CA TRP A 141 11.89 4.61 0.13
C TRP A 141 11.92 6.13 0.14
N GLY A 142 11.98 6.73 -1.05
CA GLY A 142 11.99 8.17 -1.23
C GLY A 142 10.59 8.73 -1.49
N TRP A 143 10.21 9.76 -0.74
CA TRP A 143 8.99 10.54 -1.01
C TRP A 143 9.19 12.00 -0.56
N ASN A 144 8.64 12.94 -1.33
CA ASN A 144 8.72 14.36 -1.02
C ASN A 144 10.16 14.86 -0.73
N GLY A 145 11.12 14.42 -1.55
CA GLY A 145 12.53 14.85 -1.48
C GLY A 145 13.36 14.26 -0.34
N LYS A 146 12.85 13.26 0.40
CA LYS A 146 13.58 12.61 1.51
C LYS A 146 13.37 11.09 1.50
N ASN A 147 14.34 10.34 2.04
CA ASN A 147 14.22 8.91 2.31
C ASN A 147 13.68 8.64 3.72
N PHE A 148 13.11 7.45 3.91
CA PHE A 148 12.34 7.06 5.09
C PHE A 148 12.91 5.84 5.80
#